data_AF-A0A2D8XAC8-F1
#
_entry.id   AF-A0A2D8XAC8-F1
#
_cell.length_a   1.000
_cell.length_b   1.000
_cell.length_c   1.000
_cell.angle_alpha   90.00
_cell.angle_beta   90.00
_cell.angle_gamma   90.00
#
_symmetry.space_group_name_H-M   'P 1'
#
loop_
_entity.id
_entity.type
_entity.pdbx_description
1 polymer ?
#
loop_
_entity_poly.entity_id
_entity_poly.type
_entity_poly.pdbx_seq_one_letter_code
_entity_poly.pdbx_strand_id
1 'polypeptide(L)'
;MINSVRNTVQAIANKNNYGYISPQDFNLYAQQAQMDLFEDYFYQYNSWINKQNQRVSGTGYADIVKSLVEVIDSFSITKGLIKQGNNMFNLPADYYYINKINYYPNFVDSGFTTAAGVANRLTDSAAQFSTSGVVKIGQIITNTTSTSDYAGFSAFIVSIDSNTQLTLSTNIFPIGGAGGDTYSTYNTTGIVEVERVNQNKIFYLNNSPLTAPTTGFPAYVLGGATSGIVGATTDSAQGQLGNTVTVYPTTISIAGSVITDYVRYPLPPKWTYQTVGGTSGSPEFDSSQADFQDFELPLSDEPGIIAKICQYVGIEIREADVYQFGKQEIVEDNQIQI
;
A
#
# COMPACT_ATOMS: atom_id res chain seq x y z
N MET A 1 2.46 14.85 -11.97
CA MET A 1 3.72 14.35 -12.57
C MET A 1 3.46 13.61 -13.87
N ILE A 2 2.50 12.68 -13.90
CA ILE A 2 2.19 11.82 -15.05
C ILE A 2 1.90 12.56 -16.37
N ASN A 3 1.26 13.73 -16.33
CA ASN A 3 1.00 14.52 -17.53
C ASN A 3 2.29 15.09 -18.15
N SER A 4 3.22 15.57 -17.31
CA SER A 4 4.54 16.05 -17.74
C SER A 4 5.32 14.90 -18.41
N VAL A 5 5.40 13.76 -17.74
CA VAL A 5 6.02 12.53 -18.26
C VAL A 5 5.44 12.15 -19.64
N ARG A 6 4.11 12.16 -19.78
CA ARG A 6 3.46 11.82 -21.06
C ARG A 6 3.85 12.78 -22.17
N ASN A 7 3.82 14.08 -21.90
CA ASN A 7 4.15 15.10 -22.89
C ASN A 7 5.60 14.96 -23.36
N THR A 8 6.53 14.80 -22.42
CA THR A 8 7.95 14.60 -22.73
C THR A 8 8.19 13.31 -23.53
N VAL A 9 7.59 12.19 -23.11
CA VAL A 9 7.70 10.92 -23.85
C VAL A 9 7.14 11.07 -25.27
N GLN A 10 6.00 11.73 -25.44
CA GLN A 10 5.39 11.95 -26.75
C GLN A 10 6.26 12.86 -27.64
N ALA A 11 6.88 13.90 -27.07
CA ALA A 11 7.81 14.78 -27.77
C ALA A 11 9.06 14.01 -28.25
N ILE A 12 9.63 13.17 -27.39
CA ILE A 12 10.76 12.30 -27.72
C ILE A 12 10.39 11.28 -28.81
N ALA A 13 9.23 10.65 -28.70
CA ALA A 13 8.75 9.68 -29.69
C ALA A 13 8.56 10.33 -31.07
N ASN A 14 7.99 11.54 -31.11
CA ASN A 14 7.83 12.30 -32.36
C ASN A 14 9.18 12.68 -32.97
N LYS A 15 10.14 13.15 -32.16
CA LYS A 15 11.49 13.52 -32.62
C LYS A 15 12.27 12.34 -33.22
N ASN A 16 12.03 11.13 -32.72
CA ASN A 16 12.67 9.91 -33.21
C ASN A 16 11.83 9.17 -34.29
N ASN A 17 10.77 9.78 -34.83
CA ASN A 17 9.87 9.16 -35.82
C ASN A 17 9.13 7.89 -35.35
N TYR A 18 8.94 7.69 -34.03
CA TYR A 18 8.13 6.58 -33.48
C TYR A 18 6.63 6.89 -33.49
N GLY A 19 6.26 8.16 -33.63
CA GLY A 19 4.87 8.60 -33.80
C GLY A 19 4.09 8.70 -32.49
N TYR A 20 2.77 8.57 -32.61
CA TYR A 20 1.82 8.79 -31.52
C TYR A 20 1.69 7.57 -30.61
N ILE A 21 1.78 7.79 -29.29
CA ILE A 21 1.57 6.77 -28.27
C ILE A 21 0.15 6.93 -27.73
N SER A 22 -0.66 5.88 -27.84
CA SER A 22 -2.03 5.92 -27.34
C SER A 22 -2.06 6.07 -25.81
N PRO A 23 -3.08 6.69 -25.20
CA PRO A 23 -3.21 6.78 -23.75
C PRO A 23 -3.16 5.40 -23.07
N GLN A 24 -3.70 4.36 -23.72
CA GLN A 24 -3.69 2.99 -23.23
C GLN A 24 -2.27 2.42 -23.20
N ASP A 25 -1.51 2.56 -24.29
CA ASP A 25 -0.11 2.09 -24.34
C ASP A 25 0.76 2.88 -23.37
N PHE A 26 0.55 4.20 -23.27
CA PHE A 26 1.24 5.04 -22.29
C PHE A 26 1.01 4.54 -20.87
N ASN A 27 -0.24 4.28 -20.48
CA ASN A 27 -0.57 3.79 -19.13
C ASN A 27 0.09 2.42 -18.84
N LEU A 28 0.14 1.53 -19.83
CA LEU A 28 0.83 0.25 -19.70
C LEU A 28 2.35 0.43 -19.46
N TYR A 29 3.01 1.27 -20.28
CA TYR A 29 4.45 1.52 -20.13
C TYR A 29 4.77 2.31 -18.86
N ALA A 30 3.90 3.24 -18.46
CA ALA A 30 4.01 3.97 -17.20
C ALA A 30 3.95 3.03 -15.99
N GLN A 31 3.01 2.08 -16.00
CA GLN A 31 2.93 1.06 -14.96
C GLN A 31 4.21 0.23 -14.89
N GLN A 32 4.69 -0.28 -16.03
CA GLN A 32 5.93 -1.06 -16.06
C GLN A 32 7.14 -0.24 -15.57
N ALA A 33 7.26 1.01 -16.00
CA ALA A 33 8.36 1.90 -15.62
C ALA A 33 8.38 2.20 -14.12
N GLN A 34 7.21 2.46 -13.53
CA GLN A 34 7.09 2.68 -12.09
C GLN A 34 7.50 1.44 -11.30
N MET A 35 7.04 0.27 -11.74
CA MET A 35 7.36 -1.00 -11.08
C MET A 35 8.85 -1.33 -11.14
N ASP A 36 9.47 -1.15 -12.30
CA ASP A 36 10.90 -1.37 -12.49
C ASP A 36 11.75 -0.48 -11.55
N LEU A 37 11.43 0.81 -11.46
CA LEU A 37 12.16 1.73 -10.58
C LEU A 37 11.91 1.44 -9.10
N PHE A 38 10.68 1.08 -8.74
CA PHE A 38 10.35 0.66 -7.38
C PHE A 38 11.15 -0.57 -6.94
N GLU A 39 11.25 -1.60 -7.78
CA GLU A 39 12.07 -2.78 -7.48
C GLU A 39 13.56 -2.41 -7.37
N ASP A 40 14.04 -1.52 -8.24
CA ASP A 40 15.43 -1.08 -8.23
C ASP A 40 15.84 -0.41 -6.91
N TYR A 41 14.93 0.26 -6.19
CA TYR A 41 15.25 0.82 -4.88
C TYR A 41 15.76 -0.22 -3.88
N PHE A 42 15.22 -1.44 -3.88
CA PHE A 42 15.67 -2.49 -2.97
C PHE A 42 17.08 -2.99 -3.32
N TYR A 43 17.37 -3.13 -4.62
CA TYR A 43 18.70 -3.50 -5.11
C TYR A 43 19.72 -2.39 -4.83
N GLN A 44 19.37 -1.14 -5.12
CA GLN A 44 20.19 0.03 -4.83
C GLN A 44 20.45 0.15 -3.33
N TYR A 45 19.43 0.01 -2.49
CA TYR A 45 19.57 0.10 -1.04
C TYR A 45 20.62 -0.89 -0.51
N ASN A 46 20.55 -2.15 -0.90
CA ASN A 46 21.55 -3.16 -0.53
C ASN A 46 22.97 -2.81 -1.05
N SER A 47 23.07 -2.35 -2.30
CA SER A 47 24.35 -1.95 -2.90
C SER A 47 24.98 -0.76 -2.15
N TRP A 48 24.19 0.25 -1.80
CA TRP A 48 24.64 1.44 -1.09
C TRP A 48 25.00 1.15 0.37
N ILE A 49 24.29 0.24 1.05
CA ILE A 49 24.69 -0.26 2.37
C ILE A 49 26.08 -0.89 2.30
N ASN A 50 26.36 -1.73 1.30
CA ASN A 50 27.67 -2.34 1.16
C ASN A 50 28.78 -1.30 0.92
N LYS A 51 28.52 -0.29 0.10
CA LYS A 51 29.45 0.84 -0.11
C LYS A 51 29.66 1.67 1.17
N GLN A 52 28.61 1.90 1.96
CA GLN A 52 28.71 2.61 3.23
C GLN A 52 29.51 1.82 4.27
N ASN A 53 29.30 0.50 4.36
CA ASN A 53 30.07 -0.40 5.21
C ASN A 53 31.56 -0.43 4.81
N GLN A 54 31.86 -0.32 3.52
CA GLN A 54 33.22 -0.18 3.00
C GLN A 54 33.79 1.25 3.13
N ARG A 55 33.04 2.20 3.70
CA ARG A 55 33.39 3.62 3.85
C ARG A 55 33.67 4.34 2.52
N VAL A 56 33.03 3.88 1.45
CA VAL A 56 33.11 4.47 0.10
C VAL A 56 31.95 5.44 -0.15
N SER A 57 30.89 5.39 0.66
CA SER A 57 29.77 6.34 0.63
C SER A 57 29.79 7.26 1.86
N GLY A 58 29.44 8.53 1.66
CA GLY A 58 29.35 9.54 2.72
C GLY A 58 28.08 9.40 3.57
N THR A 59 28.02 10.21 4.63
CA THR A 59 26.87 10.36 5.55
C THR A 59 26.43 11.84 5.58
N GLY A 60 25.32 12.14 6.26
CA GLY A 60 24.83 13.52 6.43
C GLY A 60 23.87 13.92 5.30
N TYR A 61 24.07 15.09 4.68
CA TYR A 61 23.20 15.57 3.60
C TYR A 61 23.34 14.79 2.28
N ALA A 62 24.43 14.04 2.10
CA ALA A 62 24.67 13.20 0.93
C ALA A 62 24.41 11.70 1.22
N ASP A 63 23.57 11.41 2.21
CA ASP A 63 23.27 10.04 2.62
C ASP A 63 22.24 9.38 1.69
N ILE A 64 22.75 8.67 0.69
CA ILE A 64 21.93 7.96 -0.31
C ILE A 64 21.17 6.80 0.33
N VAL A 65 21.77 6.12 1.32
CA VAL A 65 21.11 5.03 2.04
C VAL A 65 19.87 5.57 2.74
N LYS A 66 19.99 6.71 3.42
CA LYS A 66 18.85 7.37 4.06
C LYS A 66 17.77 7.79 3.05
N SER A 67 18.16 8.40 1.93
CA SER A 67 17.21 8.79 0.88
C SER A 67 16.42 7.60 0.34
N LEU A 68 17.09 6.46 0.08
CA LEU A 68 16.42 5.26 -0.41
C LEU A 68 15.47 4.66 0.63
N VAL A 69 15.85 4.67 1.91
CA VAL A 69 14.98 4.22 3.01
C VAL A 69 13.72 5.07 3.09
N GLU A 70 13.84 6.40 3.03
CA GLU A 70 12.67 7.29 3.10
C GLU A 70 11.68 7.03 1.94
N VAL A 71 12.18 6.73 0.75
CA VAL A 71 11.34 6.38 -0.41
C VAL A 71 10.71 5.00 -0.24
N ILE A 72 11.43 4.00 0.25
CA ILE A 72 10.84 2.67 0.53
C ILE A 72 9.79 2.77 1.63
N ASP A 73 10.08 3.53 2.69
CA ASP A 73 9.20 3.72 3.84
C ASP A 73 7.90 4.46 3.46
N SER A 74 7.89 5.29 2.42
CA SER A 74 6.65 5.92 1.95
C SER A 74 5.61 4.92 1.41
N PHE A 75 6.05 3.71 1.02
CA PHE A 75 5.17 2.62 0.62
C PHE A 75 4.82 1.67 1.78
N SER A 76 5.25 1.97 3.00
CA SER A 76 4.90 1.16 4.17
C SER A 76 3.47 1.41 4.62
N ILE A 77 2.73 0.33 4.85
CA ILE A 77 1.36 0.33 5.36
C ILE A 77 1.28 -0.57 6.60
N THR A 78 0.47 -0.12 7.56
CA THR A 78 0.01 -0.93 8.69
C THR A 78 -1.43 -1.38 8.44
N LYS A 79 -1.67 -2.69 8.46
CA LYS A 79 -3.00 -3.27 8.19
C LYS A 79 -3.28 -4.48 9.07
N GLY A 80 -4.47 -4.54 9.64
CA GLY A 80 -5.01 -5.72 10.30
C GLY A 80 -5.17 -6.88 9.32
N LEU A 81 -4.76 -8.07 9.72
CA LEU A 81 -4.95 -9.26 8.90
C LEU A 81 -6.38 -9.78 9.03
N ILE A 82 -7.01 -10.03 7.89
CA ILE A 82 -8.35 -10.63 7.84
C ILE A 82 -8.26 -12.10 8.20
N LYS A 83 -9.08 -12.52 9.15
CA LYS A 83 -9.16 -13.92 9.58
C LYS A 83 -9.82 -14.76 8.49
N GLN A 84 -9.15 -15.81 8.04
CA GLN A 84 -9.73 -16.83 7.15
C GLN A 84 -10.53 -17.87 7.96
N GLY A 85 -10.01 -18.24 9.13
CA GLY A 85 -10.56 -19.25 10.03
C GLY A 85 -9.54 -19.67 11.07
N ASN A 86 -9.99 -20.10 12.26
CA ASN A 86 -9.10 -20.48 13.37
C ASN A 86 -7.97 -19.46 13.61
N ASN A 87 -6.71 -19.90 13.47
CA ASN A 87 -5.50 -19.12 13.60
C ASN A 87 -4.84 -18.78 12.24
N MET A 88 -5.62 -18.83 11.16
CA MET A 88 -5.20 -18.51 9.81
C MET A 88 -5.70 -17.12 9.40
N PHE A 89 -4.80 -16.35 8.81
CA PHE A 89 -5.05 -14.97 8.40
C PHE A 89 -4.57 -14.75 6.97
N ASN A 90 -5.31 -13.94 6.21
CA ASN A 90 -4.93 -13.49 4.89
C ASN A 90 -3.91 -12.36 5.01
N LEU A 91 -2.76 -12.48 4.34
CA LEU A 91 -1.91 -11.32 4.09
C LEU A 91 -2.63 -10.32 3.18
N PRO A 92 -2.26 -9.03 3.25
CA PRO A 92 -2.75 -8.03 2.30
C PRO A 92 -2.54 -8.50 0.86
N ALA A 93 -3.41 -8.12 -0.08
CA ALA A 93 -3.28 -8.55 -1.47
C ALA A 93 -2.22 -7.75 -2.25
N ASP A 94 -1.90 -6.57 -1.76
CA ASP A 94 -1.02 -5.56 -2.35
C ASP A 94 0.41 -5.58 -1.78
N TYR A 95 0.75 -6.53 -0.91
CA TYR A 95 2.08 -6.58 -0.29
C TYR A 95 3.19 -6.95 -1.30
N TYR A 96 4.26 -6.16 -1.30
CA TYR A 96 5.55 -6.51 -1.90
C TYR A 96 6.42 -7.27 -0.90
N TYR A 97 6.51 -6.75 0.32
CA TYR A 97 7.36 -7.28 1.39
C TYR A 97 6.68 -7.15 2.75
N ILE A 98 6.55 -8.27 3.47
CA ILE A 98 6.12 -8.23 4.88
C ILE A 98 7.31 -7.87 5.75
N ASN A 99 7.23 -6.73 6.43
CA ASN A 99 8.26 -6.29 7.36
C ASN A 99 8.13 -7.01 8.69
N LYS A 100 6.97 -6.89 9.34
CA LYS A 100 6.67 -7.58 10.60
C LYS A 100 5.18 -7.81 10.79
N ILE A 101 4.84 -8.79 11.61
CA ILE A 101 3.48 -9.06 12.06
C ILE A 101 3.45 -8.90 13.57
N ASN A 102 2.46 -8.17 14.09
CA ASN A 102 2.29 -7.88 15.50
C ASN A 102 0.98 -8.48 16.02
N TYR A 103 1.00 -9.00 17.24
CA TYR A 103 -0.17 -9.48 17.97
C TYR A 103 -0.56 -8.50 19.08
N TYR A 104 -1.84 -8.15 19.10
CA TYR A 104 -2.50 -7.28 20.06
C TYR A 104 -3.31 -8.15 21.05
N PRO A 105 -2.79 -8.42 22.26
CA PRO A 105 -3.41 -9.39 23.17
C PRO A 105 -4.63 -8.86 23.91
N ASN A 106 -4.75 -7.54 24.04
CA ASN A 106 -5.69 -6.90 24.95
C ASN A 106 -6.94 -6.43 24.20
N PHE A 107 -7.89 -7.35 24.00
CA PHE A 107 -9.21 -7.04 23.43
C PHE A 107 -9.97 -6.05 24.32
N VAL A 108 -10.67 -5.09 23.70
CA VAL A 108 -11.44 -4.05 24.39
C VAL A 108 -12.92 -4.19 24.09
N ASP A 109 -13.28 -4.14 22.81
CA ASP A 109 -14.67 -4.12 22.36
C ASP A 109 -14.78 -4.56 20.89
N SER A 110 -15.98 -4.92 20.44
CA SER A 110 -16.27 -5.21 19.04
C SER A 110 -17.72 -4.90 18.73
N GLY A 111 -18.00 -4.51 17.50
CA GLY A 111 -19.35 -4.18 17.07
C GLY A 111 -19.44 -4.12 15.56
N PHE A 112 -20.44 -3.38 15.06
CA PHE A 112 -20.60 -3.15 13.64
C PHE A 112 -21.16 -1.74 13.38
N THR A 113 -20.74 -1.16 12.27
CA THR A 113 -21.24 0.15 11.86
C THR A 113 -22.74 0.06 11.52
N THR A 114 -23.52 1.04 11.95
CA THR A 114 -25.00 1.03 11.78
C THR A 114 -25.53 2.19 10.95
N ALA A 115 -24.66 3.08 10.48
CA ALA A 115 -25.07 4.28 9.76
C ALA A 115 -24.17 4.52 8.55
N ALA A 116 -24.61 5.44 7.70
CA ALA A 116 -23.81 5.84 6.56
C ALA A 116 -22.46 6.39 7.00
N GLY A 117 -21.41 5.82 6.40
CA GLY A 117 -20.04 6.18 6.72
C GLY A 117 -19.79 7.64 6.42
N VAL A 118 -19.23 8.31 7.41
CA VAL A 118 -18.70 9.67 7.28
C VAL A 118 -17.20 9.54 7.50
N ALA A 119 -16.43 10.32 6.74
CA ALA A 119 -14.98 10.28 6.80
C ALA A 119 -14.48 10.32 8.25
N ASN A 120 -13.56 9.39 8.58
CA ASN A 120 -12.90 9.30 9.87
C ASN A 120 -13.87 9.11 11.06
N ARG A 121 -15.08 8.60 10.85
CA ARG A 121 -16.06 8.42 11.92
C ARG A 121 -16.62 7.01 11.94
N LEU A 122 -16.69 6.43 13.13
CA LEU A 122 -17.45 5.23 13.42
C LEU A 122 -18.79 5.62 14.03
N THR A 123 -19.87 5.03 13.53
CA THR A 123 -21.20 5.10 14.15
C THR A 123 -21.73 3.68 14.37
N ASP A 124 -21.96 3.30 15.62
CA ASP A 124 -22.63 2.07 16.03
C ASP A 124 -23.74 2.43 17.02
N SER A 125 -25.00 2.30 16.60
CA SER A 125 -26.17 2.69 17.38
C SER A 125 -26.46 1.79 18.57
N ALA A 126 -25.87 0.59 18.61
CA ALA A 126 -25.98 -0.35 19.72
C ALA A 126 -24.82 -0.20 20.72
N ALA A 127 -23.76 0.53 20.37
CA ALA A 127 -22.60 0.71 21.22
C ALA A 127 -22.86 1.59 22.45
N GLN A 128 -21.96 1.45 23.43
CA GLN A 128 -21.92 2.23 24.67
C GLN A 128 -20.52 2.81 24.91
N PHE A 129 -19.94 3.50 23.94
CA PHE A 129 -18.54 3.91 23.98
C PHE A 129 -18.17 4.80 25.17
N SER A 130 -19.03 5.75 25.54
CA SER A 130 -18.74 6.66 26.67
C SER A 130 -19.16 6.08 28.03
N THR A 131 -20.27 5.33 28.12
CA THR A 131 -20.74 4.77 29.39
C THR A 131 -20.10 3.43 29.78
N SER A 132 -19.67 2.60 28.82
CA SER A 132 -18.99 1.33 29.09
C SER A 132 -17.66 1.54 29.83
N GLY A 133 -16.96 2.63 29.50
CA GLY A 133 -15.70 2.99 30.15
C GLY A 133 -14.50 2.10 29.75
N VAL A 134 -14.68 1.07 28.93
CA VAL A 134 -13.59 0.21 28.41
C VAL A 134 -12.92 0.81 27.17
N VAL A 135 -13.70 1.48 26.32
CA VAL A 135 -13.19 2.19 25.14
C VAL A 135 -12.54 3.50 25.57
N LYS A 136 -11.31 3.74 25.10
CA LYS A 136 -10.46 4.88 25.46
C LYS A 136 -9.77 5.45 24.23
N ILE A 137 -9.47 6.74 24.29
CA ILE A 137 -8.64 7.43 23.29
C ILE A 137 -7.26 6.76 23.24
N GLY A 138 -6.70 6.63 22.03
CA GLY A 138 -5.39 6.00 21.79
C GLY A 138 -5.41 4.48 21.62
N GLN A 139 -6.57 3.84 21.78
CA GLN A 139 -6.74 2.44 21.39
C GLN A 139 -6.80 2.30 19.86
N ILE A 140 -6.43 1.12 19.37
CA ILE A 140 -6.50 0.80 17.94
C ILE A 140 -7.82 0.10 17.64
N ILE A 141 -8.42 0.45 16.50
CA ILE A 141 -9.62 -0.19 15.97
C ILE A 141 -9.35 -0.67 14.55
N THR A 142 -9.82 -1.87 14.22
CA THR A 142 -9.59 -2.53 12.93
C THR A 142 -10.92 -2.94 12.31
N ASN A 143 -11.12 -2.66 11.02
CA ASN A 143 -12.23 -3.19 10.24
C ASN A 143 -11.99 -4.69 9.98
N THR A 144 -12.89 -5.53 10.48
CA THR A 144 -12.76 -6.99 10.41
C THR A 144 -13.64 -7.62 9.33
N THR A 145 -14.37 -6.83 8.56
CA THR A 145 -15.23 -7.35 7.48
C THR A 145 -14.39 -7.79 6.30
N SER A 146 -14.40 -9.09 6.01
CA SER A 146 -13.61 -9.67 4.91
C SER A 146 -14.05 -9.24 3.51
N THR A 147 -15.30 -8.80 3.35
CA THR A 147 -15.87 -8.36 2.05
C THR A 147 -15.85 -6.85 1.85
N SER A 148 -15.33 -6.08 2.82
CA SER A 148 -15.25 -4.62 2.71
C SER A 148 -14.04 -4.21 1.86
N ASP A 149 -14.15 -3.12 1.10
CA ASP A 149 -12.99 -2.50 0.45
C ASP A 149 -11.96 -2.00 1.48
N TYR A 150 -12.42 -1.76 2.70
CA TYR A 150 -11.60 -1.35 3.85
C TYR A 150 -11.22 -2.53 4.75
N ALA A 151 -11.35 -3.78 4.26
CA ALA A 151 -11.00 -4.97 5.02
C ALA A 151 -9.57 -4.87 5.60
N GLY A 152 -9.46 -4.95 6.92
CA GLY A 152 -8.19 -4.90 7.64
C GLY A 152 -7.66 -3.49 7.90
N PHE A 153 -8.30 -2.43 7.40
CA PHE A 153 -7.87 -1.07 7.68
C PHE A 153 -7.97 -0.80 9.18
N SER A 154 -6.97 -0.10 9.73
CA SER A 154 -6.88 0.17 11.16
C SER A 154 -6.61 1.65 11.44
N ALA A 155 -7.13 2.15 12.55
CA ALA A 155 -6.99 3.55 12.96
C ALA A 155 -6.91 3.67 14.49
N PHE A 156 -6.43 4.79 14.98
CA PHE A 156 -6.51 5.13 16.40
C PHE A 156 -7.80 5.87 16.70
N ILE A 157 -8.36 5.61 17.88
CA ILE A 157 -9.48 6.39 18.42
C ILE A 157 -8.94 7.75 18.89
N VAL A 158 -9.42 8.82 18.27
CA VAL A 158 -9.00 10.20 18.53
C VAL A 158 -9.91 10.87 19.56
N SER A 159 -11.22 10.66 19.45
CA SER A 159 -12.19 11.15 20.44
C SER A 159 -13.37 10.19 20.58
N ILE A 160 -14.02 10.27 21.75
CA ILE A 160 -15.29 9.60 22.04
C ILE A 160 -16.36 10.69 22.03
N ASP A 161 -17.14 10.74 20.95
CA ASP A 161 -18.06 11.85 20.70
C ASP A 161 -19.42 11.62 21.36
N SER A 162 -19.84 10.36 21.51
CA SER A 162 -21.04 9.96 22.24
C SER A 162 -21.01 8.46 22.61
N ASN A 163 -22.10 7.92 23.12
CA ASN A 163 -22.25 6.47 23.32
C ASN A 163 -22.14 5.67 22.01
N THR A 164 -22.46 6.28 20.88
CA THR A 164 -22.63 5.57 19.60
C THR A 164 -21.66 6.05 18.52
N GLN A 165 -20.79 7.03 18.83
CA GLN A 165 -19.89 7.64 17.86
C GLN A 165 -18.47 7.84 18.38
N LEU A 166 -17.52 7.53 17.51
CA LEU A 166 -16.09 7.77 17.69
C LEU A 166 -15.52 8.52 16.48
N THR A 167 -14.57 9.39 16.72
CA THR A 167 -13.70 9.95 15.67
C THR A 167 -12.39 9.16 15.63
N LEU A 168 -11.97 8.80 14.42
CA LEU A 168 -10.81 7.96 14.12
C LEU A 168 -9.71 8.78 13.46
N SER A 169 -8.46 8.32 13.55
CA SER A 169 -7.31 9.00 12.94
C SER A 169 -7.29 8.94 11.42
N THR A 170 -7.94 7.94 10.83
CA THR A 170 -8.11 7.77 9.39
C THR A 170 -9.40 7.00 9.10
N ASN A 171 -9.83 7.03 7.85
CA ASN A 171 -11.06 6.39 7.42
C ASN A 171 -10.82 4.89 7.21
N ILE A 172 -11.56 4.05 7.96
CA ILE A 172 -11.45 2.59 7.89
C ILE A 172 -12.77 1.90 7.52
N PHE A 173 -13.78 2.69 7.13
CA PHE A 173 -15.09 2.19 6.71
C PHE A 173 -15.56 2.90 5.42
N PRO A 174 -16.37 2.26 4.58
CA PRO A 174 -16.91 2.88 3.37
C PRO A 174 -17.69 4.17 3.67
N ILE A 175 -17.35 5.25 2.96
CA ILE A 175 -18.10 6.52 3.03
C ILE A 175 -19.38 6.38 2.21
N GLY A 176 -20.51 6.84 2.76
CA GLY A 176 -21.80 6.84 2.07
C GLY A 176 -22.49 5.46 1.94
N GLY A 177 -21.95 4.40 2.54
CA GLY A 177 -22.56 3.06 2.59
C GLY A 177 -23.76 2.96 3.55
N ALA A 178 -24.39 1.78 3.68
CA ALA A 178 -25.51 1.57 4.61
C ALA A 178 -25.08 1.16 6.04
N GLY A 179 -23.77 1.14 6.33
CA GLY A 179 -23.20 0.44 7.49
C GLY A 179 -23.09 -1.08 7.24
N GLY A 180 -22.81 -1.84 8.29
CA GLY A 180 -22.69 -3.31 8.26
C GLY A 180 -21.27 -3.82 8.46
N ASP A 181 -20.27 -2.94 8.44
CA ASP A 181 -18.90 -3.33 8.66
C ASP A 181 -18.62 -3.62 10.13
N THR A 182 -18.15 -4.84 10.40
CA THR A 182 -17.68 -5.31 11.70
C THR A 182 -16.33 -4.69 12.05
N TYR A 183 -16.11 -4.48 13.35
CA TYR A 183 -14.85 -3.98 13.86
C TYR A 183 -14.48 -4.62 15.19
N SER A 184 -13.20 -4.56 15.52
CA SER A 184 -12.69 -4.89 16.86
C SER A 184 -11.66 -3.87 17.32
N THR A 185 -11.67 -3.61 18.62
CA THR A 185 -10.85 -2.60 19.29
C THR A 185 -9.91 -3.28 20.28
N TYR A 186 -8.65 -2.83 20.30
CA TYR A 186 -7.60 -3.36 21.16
C TYR A 186 -6.82 -2.24 21.85
N ASN A 187 -6.28 -2.57 23.02
CA ASN A 187 -5.29 -1.72 23.68
C ASN A 187 -3.92 -1.88 22.99
N THR A 188 -3.16 -0.80 22.96
CA THR A 188 -1.83 -0.70 22.34
C THR A 188 -0.70 -1.05 23.31
N THR A 189 -1.02 -1.53 24.51
CA THR A 189 -0.06 -2.02 25.50
C THR A 189 0.23 -3.50 25.34
N GLY A 190 1.49 -3.92 25.54
CA GLY A 190 1.88 -5.33 25.54
C GLY A 190 1.81 -5.99 24.16
N ILE A 191 1.91 -5.21 23.09
CA ILE A 191 2.03 -5.70 21.73
C ILE A 191 3.30 -6.54 21.63
N VAL A 192 3.19 -7.71 21.00
CA VAL A 192 4.34 -8.59 20.75
C VAL A 192 4.47 -8.84 19.26
N GLU A 193 5.71 -8.93 18.78
CA GLU A 193 5.99 -9.34 17.42
C GLU A 193 5.73 -10.86 17.27
N VAL A 194 5.12 -11.24 16.16
CA VAL A 194 4.90 -12.63 15.76
C VAL A 194 6.09 -13.05 14.91
N GLU A 195 6.96 -13.90 15.45
CA GLU A 195 8.22 -14.28 14.79
C GLU A 195 7.96 -15.15 13.55
N ARG A 196 8.61 -14.83 12.43
CA ARG A 196 8.56 -15.68 11.24
C ARG A 196 9.35 -16.96 11.46
N VAL A 197 8.71 -18.10 11.24
CA VAL A 197 9.32 -19.43 11.34
C VAL A 197 9.12 -20.21 10.04
N ASN A 198 10.07 -21.08 9.69
CA ASN A 198 9.95 -22.00 8.55
C ASN A 198 9.00 -23.16 8.88
N GLN A 199 8.29 -23.68 7.87
CA GLN A 199 7.31 -24.76 8.04
C GLN A 199 7.87 -26.01 8.75
N ASN A 200 9.13 -26.39 8.50
CA ASN A 200 9.74 -27.53 9.18
C ASN A 200 10.05 -27.24 10.66
N LYS A 201 10.40 -25.99 10.98
CA LYS A 201 10.80 -25.58 12.33
C LYS A 201 9.57 -25.48 13.25
N ILE A 202 8.42 -25.02 12.75
CA ILE A 202 7.21 -24.89 13.59
C ILE A 202 6.73 -26.25 14.13
N PHE A 203 6.90 -27.34 13.37
CA PHE A 203 6.58 -28.68 13.82
C PHE A 203 7.37 -29.08 15.08
N TYR A 204 8.68 -28.84 15.08
CA TYR A 204 9.52 -29.13 16.24
C TYR A 204 9.23 -28.22 17.43
N LEU A 205 8.94 -26.94 17.18
CA LEU A 205 8.59 -26.00 18.24
C LEU A 205 7.30 -26.44 18.96
N ASN A 206 6.25 -26.79 18.21
CA ASN A 206 4.97 -27.23 18.78
C ASN A 206 5.06 -28.56 19.56
N ASN A 207 5.99 -29.45 19.20
CA ASN A 207 6.18 -30.73 19.90
C ASN A 207 6.94 -30.62 21.22
N SER A 208 7.55 -29.47 21.51
CA SER A 208 8.35 -29.25 22.70
C SER A 208 7.65 -28.27 23.66
N PRO A 209 7.29 -28.70 24.89
CA PRO A 209 6.61 -27.84 25.86
C PRO A 209 7.39 -26.58 26.26
N LEU A 210 8.71 -26.58 26.09
CA LEU A 210 9.59 -25.46 26.46
C LEU A 210 9.79 -24.45 25.33
N THR A 211 9.45 -24.82 24.09
CA THR A 211 9.68 -23.99 22.89
C THR A 211 8.42 -23.79 22.07
N ALA A 212 7.28 -24.32 22.51
CA ALA A 212 6.00 -24.10 21.87
C ALA A 212 5.66 -22.60 21.90
N PRO A 213 5.21 -22.01 20.77
CA PRO A 213 4.82 -20.62 20.74
C PRO A 213 3.73 -20.32 21.77
N THR A 214 3.82 -19.16 22.40
CA THR A 214 2.85 -18.67 23.39
C THR A 214 2.32 -17.30 22.98
N THR A 215 1.32 -16.77 23.67
CA THR A 215 0.81 -15.42 23.38
C THR A 215 1.85 -14.32 23.68
N GLY A 216 2.88 -14.60 24.48
CA GLY A 216 3.99 -13.68 24.73
C GLY A 216 5.16 -13.82 23.75
N PHE A 217 5.30 -14.99 23.12
CA PHE A 217 6.29 -15.27 22.08
C PHE A 217 5.61 -16.02 20.91
N PRO A 218 4.74 -15.32 20.15
CA PRO A 218 4.00 -15.96 19.09
C PRO A 218 4.89 -16.13 17.86
N ALA A 219 4.53 -17.09 17.01
CA ALA A 219 5.23 -17.39 15.78
C ALA A 219 4.25 -17.57 14.63
N TYR A 220 4.65 -17.23 13.41
CA TYR A 220 3.86 -17.51 12.22
C TYR A 220 4.67 -18.29 11.19
N VAL A 221 3.94 -19.08 10.41
CA VAL A 221 4.45 -19.69 9.19
C VAL A 221 3.66 -19.18 8.01
N LEU A 222 4.31 -19.10 6.85
CA LEU A 222 3.60 -18.87 5.60
C LEU A 222 2.73 -20.10 5.32
N GLY A 223 1.44 -19.87 5.15
CA GLY A 223 0.50 -20.88 4.68
C GLY A 223 0.62 -21.10 3.18
N GLY A 224 -0.41 -21.72 2.60
CA GLY A 224 -0.51 -21.85 1.15
C GLY A 224 -0.75 -20.52 0.46
N ALA A 225 -0.37 -20.44 -0.82
CA ALA A 225 -0.93 -19.46 -1.73
C ALA A 225 -2.46 -19.63 -1.72
N THR A 226 -3.20 -18.52 -1.65
CA THR A 226 -4.66 -18.60 -1.60
C THR A 226 -5.18 -19.31 -2.85
N SER A 227 -5.93 -20.39 -2.65
CA SER A 227 -6.56 -21.15 -3.75
C SER A 227 -7.98 -20.63 -3.94
N GLY A 228 -8.23 -19.98 -5.07
CA GLY A 228 -9.49 -19.30 -5.38
C GLY A 228 -9.34 -18.18 -6.42
N ILE A 229 -8.45 -18.34 -7.41
CA ILE A 229 -8.23 -17.36 -8.48
C ILE A 229 -9.41 -17.45 -9.46
N VAL A 230 -10.34 -16.50 -9.36
CA VAL A 230 -11.27 -16.13 -10.43
C VAL A 230 -11.23 -14.61 -10.52
N GLY A 231 -10.87 -14.06 -11.68
CA GLY A 231 -10.87 -12.60 -11.91
C GLY A 231 -9.62 -11.87 -11.40
N ALA A 232 -8.45 -12.14 -12.00
CA ALA A 232 -7.38 -11.15 -12.04
C ALA A 232 -7.78 -10.06 -13.06
N THR A 233 -8.73 -9.21 -12.70
CA THR A 233 -8.88 -7.90 -13.32
C THR A 233 -8.25 -6.90 -12.36
N THR A 234 -7.64 -5.87 -12.93
CA THR A 234 -7.02 -4.74 -12.23
C THR A 234 -8.02 -3.87 -11.47
N ASP A 235 -9.20 -4.40 -11.14
CA ASP A 235 -10.20 -3.81 -10.29
C ASP A 235 -10.48 -4.74 -9.09
N SER A 236 -10.49 -4.13 -7.92
CA SER A 236 -10.69 -4.78 -6.64
C SER A 236 -12.11 -5.33 -6.52
N ALA A 237 -12.34 -6.58 -6.96
CA ALA A 237 -13.49 -7.38 -6.52
C ALA A 237 -13.28 -8.89 -6.84
N GLN A 238 -12.88 -9.65 -5.82
CA GLN A 238 -12.97 -11.13 -5.76
C GLN A 238 -11.87 -12.01 -6.39
N GLY A 239 -10.61 -11.56 -6.40
CA GLY A 239 -9.45 -12.45 -6.48
C GLY A 239 -8.51 -12.24 -5.29
N GLN A 240 -8.46 -13.17 -4.32
CA GLN A 240 -7.51 -13.06 -3.21
C GLN A 240 -6.09 -13.39 -3.69
N LEU A 241 -5.34 -12.38 -4.13
CA LEU A 241 -3.92 -12.46 -4.54
C LEU A 241 -2.93 -12.49 -3.36
N GLY A 242 -3.39 -12.80 -2.14
CA GLY A 242 -2.56 -12.84 -0.94
C GLY A 242 -2.13 -14.26 -0.56
N ASN A 243 -0.95 -14.43 0.02
CA ASN A 243 -0.64 -15.65 0.76
C ASN A 243 -1.40 -15.65 2.10
N THR A 244 -1.58 -16.82 2.69
CA THR A 244 -2.07 -16.91 4.08
C THR A 244 -0.91 -17.04 5.05
N VAL A 245 -1.14 -16.70 6.31
CA VAL A 245 -0.25 -17.04 7.43
C VAL A 245 -1.00 -17.83 8.47
N THR A 246 -0.32 -18.78 9.07
CA THR A 246 -0.83 -19.51 10.24
C THR A 246 -0.06 -19.04 11.47
N VAL A 247 -0.78 -18.47 12.43
CA VAL A 247 -0.20 -17.87 13.65
C VAL A 247 -0.32 -18.85 14.82
N TYR A 248 0.71 -18.95 15.64
CA TYR A 248 0.78 -19.79 16.82
C TYR A 248 1.07 -18.95 18.06
N PRO A 249 0.49 -19.29 19.23
CA PRO A 249 -0.38 -20.43 19.48
C PRO A 249 -1.75 -20.30 18.79
N THR A 250 -2.44 -21.42 18.61
CA THR A 250 -3.75 -21.47 17.93
C THR A 250 -4.85 -20.68 18.66
N THR A 251 -4.60 -20.26 19.90
CA THR A 251 -5.47 -19.36 20.67
C THR A 251 -5.51 -17.95 20.07
N ILE A 252 -4.49 -17.53 19.32
CA ILE A 252 -4.49 -16.28 18.55
C ILE A 252 -5.41 -16.46 17.35
N SER A 253 -6.68 -16.13 17.57
CA SER A 253 -7.76 -16.43 16.62
C SER A 253 -8.85 -15.35 16.58
N ILE A 254 -8.68 -14.23 17.31
CA ILE A 254 -9.69 -13.15 17.34
C ILE A 254 -9.41 -12.21 16.17
N ALA A 255 -10.46 -11.84 15.42
CA ALA A 255 -10.33 -10.94 14.28
C ALA A 255 -9.84 -9.55 14.71
N GLY A 256 -8.92 -8.96 13.96
CA GLY A 256 -8.31 -7.67 14.27
C GLY A 256 -7.20 -7.70 15.32
N SER A 257 -6.93 -8.84 15.96
CA SER A 257 -5.83 -8.98 16.93
C SER A 257 -4.44 -9.10 16.29
N VAL A 258 -4.36 -9.36 14.99
CA VAL A 258 -3.09 -9.50 14.27
C VAL A 258 -2.99 -8.39 13.25
N ILE A 259 -1.94 -7.59 13.32
CA ILE A 259 -1.72 -6.42 12.46
C ILE A 259 -0.32 -6.50 11.87
N THR A 260 -0.21 -6.36 10.55
CA THR A 260 1.06 -6.42 9.84
C THR A 260 1.52 -5.02 9.44
N ASP A 261 2.84 -4.84 9.46
CA ASP A 261 3.52 -3.76 8.77
C ASP A 261 4.18 -4.34 7.53
N TYR A 262 3.97 -3.72 6.37
CA TYR A 262 4.43 -4.24 5.10
C TYR A 262 4.67 -3.10 4.11
N VAL A 263 5.56 -3.33 3.15
CA VAL A 263 5.69 -2.48 1.98
C VAL A 263 4.70 -2.98 0.94
N ARG A 264 3.85 -2.10 0.41
CA ARG A 264 2.94 -2.42 -0.70
C ARG A 264 3.57 -2.15 -2.06
N TYR A 265 3.02 -2.76 -3.10
CA TYR A 265 3.27 -2.31 -4.46
C TYR A 265 2.74 -0.89 -4.67
N PRO A 266 3.41 -0.07 -5.50
CA PRO A 266 2.86 1.18 -6.01
C PRO A 266 1.54 0.95 -6.75
N LEU A 267 0.62 1.91 -6.65
CA LEU A 267 -0.64 1.90 -7.39
C LEU A 267 -0.36 2.13 -8.89
N PRO A 268 -1.04 1.42 -9.80
CA PRO A 268 -0.83 1.60 -11.23
C PRO A 268 -1.13 3.04 -11.68
N PRO A 269 -0.18 3.77 -12.27
CA PRO A 269 -0.41 5.12 -12.77
C PRO A 269 -1.41 5.06 -13.93
N LYS A 270 -2.37 5.98 -13.94
CA LYS A 270 -3.40 6.06 -14.96
C LYS A 270 -3.60 7.52 -15.39
N TRP A 271 -3.08 7.81 -16.56
CA TRP A 271 -3.35 9.07 -17.26
C TRP A 271 -4.74 8.97 -17.91
N THR A 272 -5.64 9.78 -17.39
CA THR A 272 -7.05 9.88 -17.81
C THR A 272 -7.23 11.06 -18.75
N TYR A 273 -8.23 10.96 -19.62
CA TYR A 273 -8.45 11.96 -20.67
C TYR A 273 -9.91 12.12 -21.05
N GLN A 274 -10.20 13.30 -21.55
CA GLN A 274 -11.44 13.60 -22.28
C GLN A 274 -11.12 13.82 -23.76
N THR A 275 -12.09 13.56 -24.63
CA THR A 275 -11.92 13.81 -26.07
C THR A 275 -12.64 15.09 -26.46
N VAL A 276 -11.88 16.13 -26.80
CA VAL A 276 -12.44 17.41 -27.25
C VAL A 276 -12.94 17.26 -28.69
N GLY A 277 -14.25 17.40 -28.92
CA GLY A 277 -14.87 17.29 -30.25
C GLY A 277 -15.52 15.93 -30.57
N GLY A 278 -15.78 15.08 -29.58
CA GLY A 278 -16.42 13.77 -29.77
C GLY A 278 -15.43 12.66 -30.17
N THR A 279 -15.87 11.62 -30.89
CA THR A 279 -15.08 10.38 -31.14
C THR A 279 -13.80 10.58 -31.97
N SER A 280 -13.58 11.74 -32.58
CA SER A 280 -12.45 12.02 -33.48
C SER A 280 -11.44 13.06 -32.95
N GLY A 281 -11.62 13.53 -31.72
CA GLY A 281 -10.72 14.50 -31.10
C GLY A 281 -9.40 13.88 -30.59
N SER A 282 -8.39 14.72 -30.36
CA SER A 282 -7.19 14.31 -29.64
C SER A 282 -7.51 14.19 -28.14
N PRO A 283 -6.93 13.21 -27.42
CA PRO A 283 -7.14 13.09 -25.99
C PRO A 283 -6.47 14.24 -25.26
N GLU A 284 -7.24 14.93 -24.43
CA GLU A 284 -6.79 16.00 -23.54
C GLU A 284 -6.78 15.49 -22.10
N PHE A 285 -5.71 15.77 -21.38
CA PHE A 285 -5.56 15.32 -20.00
C PHE A 285 -6.72 15.78 -19.12
N ASP A 286 -7.26 14.87 -18.33
CA ASP A 286 -8.34 15.15 -17.40
C ASP A 286 -8.08 14.46 -16.06
N SER A 287 -7.55 15.20 -15.10
CA SER A 287 -7.28 14.70 -13.75
C SER A 287 -8.52 14.61 -12.86
N SER A 288 -9.71 14.98 -13.35
CA SER A 288 -10.95 14.98 -12.55
C SER A 288 -11.68 13.64 -12.56
N GLN A 289 -11.25 12.69 -13.41
CA GLN A 289 -11.83 11.36 -13.50
C GLN A 289 -11.53 10.53 -12.25
N ALA A 290 -12.52 9.75 -11.81
CA ALA A 290 -12.45 9.00 -10.56
C ALA A 290 -11.35 7.92 -10.54
N ASP A 291 -10.94 7.45 -11.71
CA ASP A 291 -9.89 6.45 -11.91
C ASP A 291 -8.52 7.05 -12.23
N PHE A 292 -8.36 8.37 -12.19
CA PHE A 292 -7.06 9.03 -12.31
C PHE A 292 -6.11 8.58 -11.19
N GLN A 293 -4.88 8.21 -11.57
CA GLN A 293 -3.82 7.88 -10.62
C GLN A 293 -2.49 8.45 -11.11
N ASP A 294 -1.88 9.33 -10.33
CA ASP A 294 -0.53 9.85 -10.63
C ASP A 294 0.54 8.81 -10.22
N PHE A 295 1.78 9.03 -10.65
CA PHE A 295 2.92 8.26 -10.13
C PHE A 295 3.07 8.48 -8.62
N GLU A 296 3.46 7.43 -7.91
CA GLU A 296 3.73 7.49 -6.47
C GLU A 296 5.23 7.63 -6.14
N LEU A 297 6.09 7.60 -7.16
CA LEU A 297 7.52 7.81 -7.00
C LEU A 297 7.84 9.30 -6.77
N PRO A 298 8.96 9.62 -6.10
CA PRO A 298 9.44 10.98 -5.97
C PRO A 298 9.60 11.72 -7.30
N LEU A 299 9.40 13.04 -7.28
CA LEU A 299 9.56 13.90 -8.46
C LEU A 299 10.98 13.85 -9.06
N SER A 300 11.99 13.52 -8.26
CA SER A 300 13.37 13.34 -8.74
C SER A 300 13.53 12.21 -9.74
N ASP A 301 12.61 11.24 -9.75
CA ASP A 301 12.67 10.04 -10.58
C ASP A 301 11.96 10.22 -11.92
N GLU A 302 11.34 11.38 -12.15
CA GLU A 302 10.69 11.73 -13.41
C GLU A 302 11.59 11.46 -14.64
N PRO A 303 12.89 11.85 -14.67
CA PRO A 303 13.77 11.53 -15.80
C PRO A 303 13.99 10.02 -15.98
N GLY A 304 14.08 9.27 -14.86
CA GLY A 304 14.24 7.82 -14.89
C GLY A 304 12.99 7.12 -15.43
N ILE A 305 11.80 7.60 -15.06
CA ILE A 305 10.52 7.12 -15.58
C ILE A 305 10.42 7.38 -17.08
N ILE A 306 10.71 8.61 -17.53
CA ILE A 306 10.71 8.96 -18.95
C ILE A 306 11.65 8.04 -19.73
N ALA A 307 12.87 7.83 -19.22
CA ALA A 307 13.86 6.95 -19.85
C ALA A 307 13.34 5.51 -19.97
N LYS A 308 12.74 4.96 -18.90
CA LYS A 308 12.14 3.62 -18.87
C LYS A 308 10.98 3.49 -19.84
N ILE A 309 10.06 4.45 -19.89
CA ILE A 309 8.95 4.45 -20.84
C ILE A 309 9.47 4.49 -22.28
N CYS A 310 10.45 5.36 -22.58
CA CYS A 310 11.06 5.42 -23.90
C CYS A 310 11.72 4.10 -24.30
N GLN A 311 12.37 3.40 -23.36
CA GLN A 311 12.92 2.06 -23.59
C GLN A 311 11.84 1.05 -23.96
N TYR A 312 10.67 1.05 -23.28
CA TYR A 312 9.56 0.16 -23.63
C TYR A 312 8.89 0.50 -24.96
N VAL A 313 8.90 1.78 -25.36
CA VAL A 313 8.49 2.23 -26.69
C VAL A 313 9.49 1.79 -27.77
N GLY A 314 10.68 1.31 -27.38
CA GLY A 314 11.73 0.83 -28.28
C GLY A 314 12.67 1.94 -28.76
N ILE A 315 12.72 3.07 -28.05
CA ILE A 315 13.64 4.17 -28.33
C ILE A 315 14.94 3.91 -27.56
N GLU A 316 16.05 3.75 -28.28
CA GLU A 316 17.38 3.68 -27.67
C GLU A 316 17.82 5.07 -27.21
N ILE A 317 17.65 5.36 -25.92
CA ILE A 317 18.08 6.63 -25.33
C ILE A 317 19.11 6.37 -24.22
N ARG A 318 20.19 7.15 -24.21
CA ARG A 318 21.10 7.22 -23.06
C ARG A 318 20.49 8.14 -22.02
N GLU A 319 20.46 7.73 -20.75
CA GLU A 319 19.85 8.48 -19.64
C GLU A 319 20.33 9.95 -19.54
N ALA A 320 21.59 10.21 -19.90
CA ALA A 320 22.16 11.56 -19.98
C ALA A 320 21.44 12.47 -20.99
N ASP A 321 20.95 11.93 -22.11
CA ASP A 321 20.22 12.68 -23.14
C ASP A 321 18.79 13.00 -22.67
N VAL A 322 18.17 12.12 -21.88
CA VAL A 322 16.84 12.34 -21.25
C VAL A 322 16.91 13.47 -20.22
N TYR A 323 17.93 13.47 -19.37
CA TYR A 323 18.12 14.51 -18.36
C TYR A 323 18.35 15.91 -18.97
N GLN A 324 19.08 15.99 -20.08
CA GLN A 324 19.25 17.27 -20.81
C GLN A 324 17.98 17.70 -21.52
N PHE A 325 17.18 16.76 -22.03
CA PHE A 325 15.91 17.06 -22.70
C PHE A 325 14.85 17.56 -21.72
N GLY A 326 14.66 16.90 -20.56
CA GLY A 326 13.69 17.35 -19.55
C GLY A 326 13.99 18.76 -19.02
N LYS A 327 15.27 19.15 -18.94
CA LYS A 327 15.65 20.54 -18.62
C LYS A 327 15.29 21.54 -19.70
N GLN A 328 15.36 21.16 -20.98
CA GLN A 328 14.98 22.04 -22.09
C GLN A 328 13.47 22.26 -22.13
N GLU A 329 12.67 21.23 -21.87
CA GLU A 329 11.20 21.32 -21.86
C GLU A 329 10.67 22.16 -20.67
N ILE A 330 11.27 22.03 -19.48
CA ILE A 330 10.96 22.92 -18.33
C ILE A 330 11.21 24.41 -18.69
N VAL A 331 12.20 24.70 -19.53
CA VAL A 331 12.48 26.08 -19.96
C VAL A 331 11.47 26.55 -21.01
N GLU A 332 11.00 25.66 -21.89
CA GLU A 332 9.98 25.98 -22.91
C GLU A 332 8.59 26.15 -22.31
N ASP A 333 8.16 25.29 -21.37
CA ASP A 333 6.86 25.40 -20.68
C ASP A 333 6.73 26.69 -19.85
N ASN A 334 7.84 27.15 -19.25
CA ASN A 334 7.87 28.44 -18.53
C ASN A 334 7.79 29.65 -19.46
N GLN A 335 8.08 29.50 -20.75
CA GLN A 335 7.96 30.58 -21.74
C GLN A 335 6.55 30.67 -22.36
N ILE A 336 5.71 29.64 -22.20
CA ILE A 336 4.34 29.60 -22.73
C ILE A 336 3.32 30.18 -21.74
N GLN A 337 3.70 30.48 -20.49
CA GLN A 337 2.84 31.12 -19.47
C GLN A 337 2.94 32.67 -19.39
N ILE A 338 3.39 33.34 -20.45
CA ILE A 338 3.33 34.83 -20.59
C ILE A 338 2.41 35.19 -21.75
#